data_AF-A0A958HWG6-F1
#
_entry.id   AF-A0A958HWG6-F1
#
_cell.length_a   1.000
_cell.length_b   1.000
_cell.length_c   1.000
_cell.angle_alpha   90.00
_cell.angle_beta   90.00
_cell.angle_gamma   90.00
#
_symmetry.space_group_name_H-M   'P 1'
#
loop_
_entity.id
_entity.type
_entity.pdbx_description
1 polymer ?
#
loop_
_entity_poly.entity_id
_entity_poly.type
_entity_poly.pdbx_seq_one_letter_code
_entity_poly.pdbx_strand_id
1 'polypeptide(L)'
;MGISQWKLWPAMLLLLVGFNACRPDQTRYAEVPMVWTPIDSLNANLPEGIRVYAGLNDTLPLRAWYVTIDEPHPEIYTRVVISDDMSDRRETVTSFARDLGATVAINGGYFVMGHTPALHAGLLMSSDTMMAPATRSVLRDSLRYEAARAAIGFTSEDEVAFAWVTTR
;
A
#
# COMPACT_ATOMS: atom_id res chain seq x y z
N MET A 1 -71.28 32.05 2.03
CA MET A 1 -70.04 32.29 1.26
C MET A 1 -69.19 33.24 2.09
N GLY A 2 -68.03 32.81 2.59
CA GLY A 2 -67.06 33.64 3.32
C GLY A 2 -66.93 33.38 4.82
N ILE A 3 -66.05 32.44 5.18
CA ILE A 3 -65.49 32.19 6.53
C ILE A 3 -64.30 33.15 6.73
N SER A 4 -64.07 33.69 7.93
CA SER A 4 -62.72 34.02 8.47
C SER A 4 -62.86 34.58 9.90
N GLN A 5 -62.68 33.84 10.99
CA GLN A 5 -61.49 33.17 11.56
C GLN A 5 -60.60 34.08 12.43
N TRP A 6 -60.80 33.95 13.74
CA TRP A 6 -59.88 33.94 14.89
C TRP A 6 -58.63 34.83 14.95
N LYS A 7 -58.56 35.59 16.06
CA LYS A 7 -57.33 36.02 16.75
C LYS A 7 -56.33 34.87 16.85
N LEU A 8 -55.03 35.16 16.72
CA LEU A 8 -53.91 34.65 17.53
C LEU A 8 -52.59 35.19 16.96
N TRP A 9 -51.97 36.14 17.68
CA TRP A 9 -50.51 36.30 17.77
C TRP A 9 -50.16 35.91 19.22
N PRO A 10 -48.93 35.51 19.62
CA PRO A 10 -47.67 35.39 18.86
C PRO A 10 -46.97 34.01 19.09
N ALA A 11 -46.09 33.58 18.19
CA ALA A 11 -45.05 32.62 18.54
C ALA A 11 -43.88 32.76 17.55
N MET A 12 -43.00 33.71 17.85
CA MET A 12 -41.68 33.81 17.24
C MET A 12 -40.86 32.61 17.75
N LEU A 13 -40.94 31.48 17.04
CA LEU A 13 -40.08 30.32 17.29
C LEU A 13 -38.78 30.55 16.53
N LEU A 14 -37.81 31.17 17.20
CA LEU A 14 -36.42 31.27 16.72
C LEU A 14 -35.84 29.84 16.65
N LEU A 15 -35.78 29.26 15.44
CA LEU A 15 -35.01 28.04 15.20
C LEU A 15 -33.51 28.40 15.26
N LEU A 16 -32.89 28.19 16.43
CA LEU A 16 -31.44 28.12 16.57
C LEU A 16 -30.96 26.80 15.95
N VAL A 17 -30.83 26.77 14.63
CA VAL A 17 -30.08 25.72 13.93
C VAL A 17 -28.61 25.98 14.19
N GLY A 18 -28.07 25.34 15.23
CA GLY A 18 -26.64 25.31 15.50
C GLY A 18 -25.93 24.57 14.39
N PHE A 19 -25.41 25.29 13.40
CA PHE A 19 -24.44 24.80 12.43
C PHE A 19 -23.10 24.52 13.11
N ASN A 20 -23.05 23.45 13.92
CA ASN A 20 -21.79 22.84 14.38
C ASN A 20 -21.43 21.64 13.50
N ALA A 21 -21.48 21.83 12.17
CA ALA A 21 -21.08 20.83 11.19
C ALA A 21 -19.90 21.35 10.36
N CYS A 22 -18.82 21.71 11.06
CA CYS A 22 -17.47 21.76 10.50
C CYS A 22 -16.48 21.56 11.64
N ARG A 23 -16.12 20.30 11.91
CA ARG A 23 -14.82 19.99 12.50
C ARG A 23 -13.89 19.64 11.34
N PRO A 24 -13.11 20.60 10.80
CA PRO A 24 -11.97 20.24 9.98
C PRO A 24 -10.86 19.82 10.95
N ASP A 25 -10.96 18.61 11.48
CA ASP A 25 -9.79 17.97 12.06
C ASP A 25 -9.62 16.59 11.44
N GLN A 26 -9.31 16.62 10.15
CA GLN A 26 -8.46 15.58 9.60
C GLN A 26 -7.04 16.04 9.89
N THR A 27 -6.53 15.68 11.07
CA THR A 27 -5.10 15.81 11.37
C THR A 27 -4.36 14.95 10.34
N ARG A 28 -3.94 15.59 9.24
CA ARG A 28 -3.04 14.96 8.28
C ARG A 28 -1.70 14.94 8.97
N TYR A 29 -1.31 13.78 9.46
CA TYR A 29 0.07 13.54 9.87
C TYR A 29 0.93 13.67 8.62
N ALA A 30 1.53 14.85 8.42
CA ALA A 30 2.54 15.06 7.40
C ALA A 30 3.72 14.10 7.62
N GLU A 31 3.96 13.75 8.89
CA GLU A 31 4.95 12.78 9.33
C GLU A 31 4.32 11.88 10.39
N VAL A 32 4.55 10.57 10.28
CA VAL A 32 4.20 9.60 11.32
C VAL A 32 5.45 9.47 12.21
N PRO A 33 5.49 10.07 13.41
CA PRO A 33 6.68 10.02 14.25
C PRO A 33 6.90 8.58 14.70
N MET A 34 7.97 7.96 14.23
CA MET A 34 8.35 6.58 14.58
C MET A 34 9.68 6.62 15.31
N VAL A 35 9.75 5.95 16.47
CA VAL A 35 11.02 5.74 17.16
C VAL A 35 11.62 4.44 16.63
N TRP A 36 12.66 4.55 15.81
CA TRP A 36 13.33 3.40 15.19
C TRP A 36 14.51 2.93 16.02
N THR A 37 14.57 1.62 16.28
CA THR A 37 15.66 0.97 17.01
C THR A 37 16.19 -0.23 16.21
N PRO A 38 17.52 -0.37 16.05
CA PRO A 38 18.09 -1.56 15.43
C PRO A 38 17.74 -2.81 16.26
N ILE A 39 17.55 -3.94 15.58
CA ILE A 39 17.33 -5.23 16.24
C ILE A 39 18.67 -5.96 16.33
N ASP A 40 19.47 -5.65 17.35
CA ASP A 40 20.86 -6.12 17.46
C ASP A 40 21.01 -7.64 17.41
N SER A 41 20.09 -8.38 18.04
CA SER A 41 20.10 -9.85 18.05
C SER A 41 19.92 -10.46 16.65
N LEU A 42 19.16 -9.79 15.77
CA LEU A 42 18.98 -10.21 14.39
C LEU A 42 20.15 -9.72 13.53
N ASN A 43 20.53 -8.44 13.68
CA ASN A 43 21.60 -7.81 12.91
C ASN A 43 22.97 -8.47 13.11
N ALA A 44 23.22 -9.08 14.28
CA ALA A 44 24.45 -9.83 14.55
C ALA A 44 24.68 -11.03 13.62
N ASN A 45 23.61 -11.58 13.02
CA ASN A 45 23.67 -12.77 12.17
C ASN A 45 23.35 -12.48 10.70
N LEU A 46 23.08 -11.22 10.35
CA LEU A 46 22.78 -10.83 8.97
C LEU A 46 24.08 -10.52 8.20
N PRO A 47 24.10 -10.78 6.87
CA PRO A 47 25.20 -10.37 6.02
C PRO A 47 25.51 -8.87 6.13
N GLU A 48 26.72 -8.49 5.72
CA GLU A 48 27.02 -7.08 5.46
C GLU A 48 26.03 -6.49 4.44
N GLY A 49 25.72 -5.20 4.57
CA GLY A 49 24.74 -4.52 3.72
C GLY A 49 23.26 -4.73 4.07
N ILE A 50 22.89 -5.64 4.97
CA ILE A 50 21.47 -5.86 5.38
C ILE A 50 21.27 -5.55 6.86
N ARG A 51 20.41 -4.59 7.21
CA ARG A 51 20.08 -4.27 8.62
C ARG A 51 18.59 -4.12 8.83
N VAL A 52 18.11 -4.56 9.99
CA VAL A 52 16.70 -4.55 10.38
C VAL A 52 16.49 -3.65 11.58
N TYR A 53 15.40 -2.89 11.52
CA TYR A 53 14.97 -1.96 12.55
C TYR A 53 13.51 -2.22 12.91
N ALA A 54 13.19 -2.07 14.19
CA ALA A 54 11.81 -2.06 14.69
C ALA A 54 11.43 -0.62 15.05
N GLY A 55 10.17 -0.27 14.79
CA GLY A 55 9.61 1.03 15.09
C GLY A 55 8.34 0.90 15.91
N LEU A 56 8.21 1.78 16.90
CA LEU A 56 7.01 1.93 17.71
C LEU A 56 6.51 3.37 17.65
N ASN A 57 5.19 3.52 17.61
CA ASN A 57 4.49 4.77 17.89
C ASN A 57 3.33 4.42 18.83
N ASP A 58 3.32 5.01 20.03
CA ASP A 58 2.27 4.78 21.03
C ASP A 58 1.12 5.79 20.91
N THR A 59 1.34 6.90 20.19
CA THR A 59 0.31 7.91 19.91
C THR A 59 -0.65 7.40 18.83
N LEU A 60 -0.08 6.87 17.76
CA LEU A 60 -0.77 6.08 16.73
C LEU A 60 -0.30 4.66 16.97
N PRO A 61 -1.10 3.74 17.58
CA PRO A 61 -0.66 2.43 18.07
C PRO A 61 -0.18 1.53 16.93
N LEU A 62 1.02 1.82 16.43
CA LEU A 62 1.62 1.32 15.22
C LEU A 62 2.92 0.65 15.59
N ARG A 63 3.10 -0.53 15.01
CA ARG A 63 4.34 -1.29 15.04
C ARG A 63 4.77 -1.50 13.61
N ALA A 64 6.02 -1.19 13.32
CA ALA A 64 6.57 -1.34 11.98
C ALA A 64 7.97 -1.92 12.03
N TRP A 65 8.37 -2.54 10.93
CA TRP A 65 9.73 -3.00 10.71
C TRP A 65 10.17 -2.50 9.34
N TYR A 66 11.43 -2.14 9.21
CA TYR A 66 12.04 -1.91 7.91
C TYR A 66 13.41 -2.58 7.84
N VAL A 67 13.80 -2.88 6.61
CA VAL A 67 15.12 -3.40 6.28
C VAL A 67 15.83 -2.36 5.43
N THR A 68 17.08 -2.07 5.75
CA THR A 68 17.98 -1.36 4.83
C THR A 68 18.81 -2.39 4.09
N ILE A 69 18.89 -2.22 2.78
CA ILE A 69 19.69 -3.06 1.88
C ILE A 69 20.64 -2.13 1.15
N ASP A 70 21.93 -2.43 1.24
CA ASP A 70 22.98 -1.80 0.43
C ASP A 70 23.04 -2.50 -0.93
N GLU A 71 22.11 -2.17 -1.83
CA GLU A 71 21.98 -2.80 -3.15
C GLU A 71 23.28 -2.83 -3.97
N PRO A 72 24.18 -1.81 -3.92
CA PRO A 72 25.48 -1.88 -4.59
C PRO A 72 26.46 -2.95 -4.07
N HIS A 73 26.16 -3.62 -2.96
CA HIS A 73 27.03 -4.64 -2.39
C HIS A 73 27.08 -5.88 -3.31
N PRO A 74 28.25 -6.37 -3.73
CA PRO A 74 28.37 -7.37 -4.81
C PRO A 74 27.81 -8.76 -4.48
N GLU A 75 27.53 -9.04 -3.21
CA GLU A 75 26.91 -10.30 -2.75
C GLU A 75 25.39 -10.17 -2.51
N ILE A 76 24.83 -8.97 -2.67
CA ILE A 76 23.41 -8.68 -2.53
C ILE A 76 22.81 -8.58 -3.93
N TYR A 77 21.66 -9.20 -4.13
CA TYR A 77 20.84 -9.00 -5.31
C TYR A 77 19.37 -9.05 -4.92
N THR A 78 18.54 -8.30 -5.64
CA THR A 78 17.10 -8.22 -5.41
C THR A 78 16.35 -8.65 -6.65
N ARG A 79 15.32 -9.49 -6.49
CA ARG A 79 14.49 -9.96 -7.60
C ARG A 79 13.01 -9.98 -7.27
N VAL A 80 12.20 -9.72 -8.28
CA VAL A 80 10.77 -9.96 -8.24
C VAL A 80 10.52 -11.42 -8.57
N VAL A 81 9.73 -12.11 -7.75
CA VAL A 81 9.36 -13.52 -7.93
C VAL A 81 7.86 -13.69 -7.95
N ILE A 82 7.40 -14.76 -8.60
CA ILE A 82 6.00 -15.11 -8.78
C ILE A 82 5.79 -16.55 -8.33
N SER A 83 4.57 -16.88 -7.91
CA SER A 83 4.24 -18.25 -7.51
C SER A 83 4.31 -19.17 -8.73
N ASP A 84 4.92 -20.33 -8.55
CA ASP A 84 4.96 -21.40 -9.54
C ASP A 84 3.77 -22.39 -9.40
N ASP A 85 2.89 -22.18 -8.41
CA ASP A 85 1.64 -22.92 -8.26
C ASP A 85 0.69 -22.58 -9.41
N MET A 86 0.61 -23.47 -10.38
CA MET A 86 -0.25 -23.30 -11.55
C MET A 86 -1.74 -23.50 -11.27
N SER A 87 -2.11 -24.05 -10.10
CA SER A 87 -3.49 -24.32 -9.72
C SER A 87 -4.21 -23.06 -9.24
N ASP A 88 -3.60 -22.30 -8.34
CA ASP A 88 -4.21 -21.10 -7.76
C ASP A 88 -3.35 -19.83 -7.86
N ARG A 89 -2.05 -19.96 -8.22
CA ARG A 89 -1.05 -18.88 -8.30
C ARG A 89 -0.90 -18.07 -7.01
N ARG A 90 -1.00 -18.73 -5.86
CA ARG A 90 -0.87 -18.10 -4.54
C ARG A 90 0.23 -18.78 -3.76
N GLU A 91 1.02 -17.97 -3.10
CA GLU A 91 2.09 -18.47 -2.27
C GLU A 91 2.39 -17.49 -1.13
N THR A 92 2.77 -18.04 0.02
CA THR A 92 3.11 -17.22 1.18
C THR A 92 4.54 -16.70 1.07
N VAL A 93 4.80 -15.51 1.61
CA VAL A 93 6.15 -14.94 1.68
C VAL A 93 7.14 -15.88 2.38
N THR A 94 6.69 -16.61 3.40
CA THR A 94 7.52 -17.60 4.10
C THR A 94 7.89 -18.79 3.21
N SER A 95 7.00 -19.22 2.31
CA SER A 95 7.32 -20.27 1.32
C SER A 95 8.39 -19.78 0.35
N PHE A 96 8.18 -18.60 -0.26
CA PHE A 96 9.20 -17.99 -1.12
C PHE A 96 10.56 -17.84 -0.43
N ALA A 97 10.58 -17.34 0.81
CA ALA A 97 11.82 -17.15 1.55
C ALA A 97 12.57 -18.48 1.76
N ARG A 98 11.85 -19.53 2.15
CA ARG A 98 12.42 -20.86 2.34
C ARG A 98 12.93 -21.47 1.04
N ASP A 99 12.11 -21.43 0.00
CA ASP A 99 12.36 -22.16 -1.25
C ASP A 99 13.48 -21.49 -2.06
N LEU A 100 13.62 -20.17 -1.93
CA LEU A 100 14.69 -19.39 -2.57
C LEU A 100 15.93 -19.20 -1.69
N GLY A 101 15.87 -19.61 -0.41
CA GLY A 101 16.91 -19.31 0.58
C GLY A 101 17.13 -17.81 0.77
N ALA A 102 16.06 -17.00 0.64
CA ALA A 102 16.17 -15.55 0.67
C ALA A 102 16.37 -15.03 2.10
N THR A 103 17.34 -14.13 2.29
CA THR A 103 17.58 -13.44 3.57
C THR A 103 16.43 -12.52 3.94
N VAL A 104 15.82 -11.87 2.95
CA VAL A 104 14.70 -10.94 3.11
C VAL A 104 13.67 -11.23 2.03
N ALA A 105 12.40 -11.31 2.42
CA ALA A 105 11.28 -11.43 1.50
C ALA A 105 10.10 -10.61 2.03
N ILE A 106 9.42 -9.90 1.13
CA ILE A 106 8.22 -9.12 1.43
C ILE A 106 7.16 -9.42 0.38
N ASN A 107 5.89 -9.18 0.70
CA ASN A 107 4.86 -9.24 -0.34
C ASN A 107 5.10 -8.12 -1.36
N GLY A 108 4.86 -8.44 -2.64
CA GLY A 108 4.99 -7.49 -3.74
C GLY A 108 3.70 -6.72 -4.00
N GLY A 109 3.35 -6.60 -5.29
CA GLY A 109 2.17 -5.88 -5.76
C GLY A 109 0.82 -6.53 -5.48
N TYR A 110 -0.24 -5.86 -5.89
CA TYR A 110 -1.62 -6.31 -5.69
C TYR A 110 -2.00 -7.51 -6.58
N PHE A 111 -2.94 -8.31 -6.08
CA PHE A 111 -3.52 -9.45 -6.78
C PHE A 111 -5.02 -9.62 -6.45
N VAL A 112 -5.77 -10.25 -7.35
CA VAL A 112 -7.22 -10.47 -7.24
C VAL A 112 -7.49 -11.85 -6.66
N MET A 113 -7.75 -11.90 -5.36
CA MET A 113 -7.99 -13.16 -4.62
C MET A 113 -9.35 -13.82 -4.92
N GLY A 114 -10.30 -13.09 -5.50
CA GLY A 114 -11.59 -13.66 -5.90
C GLY A 114 -11.56 -14.53 -7.16
N HIS A 115 -10.39 -14.65 -7.80
CA HIS A 115 -10.20 -15.44 -9.02
C HIS A 115 -9.25 -16.62 -8.77
N THR A 116 -9.47 -17.74 -9.46
CA THR A 116 -8.62 -18.93 -9.40
C THR A 116 -8.32 -19.39 -10.84
N PRO A 117 -7.05 -19.34 -11.30
CA PRO A 117 -5.87 -18.87 -10.57
C PRO A 117 -5.89 -17.36 -10.30
N ALA A 118 -5.22 -16.88 -9.25
CA ALA A 118 -5.16 -15.46 -8.91
C ALA A 118 -4.56 -14.64 -10.07
N LEU A 119 -5.04 -13.39 -10.22
CA LEU A 119 -4.59 -12.46 -11.25
C LEU A 119 -3.85 -11.29 -10.61
N HIS A 120 -2.70 -10.90 -11.17
CA HIS A 120 -1.98 -9.70 -10.73
C HIS A 120 -2.71 -8.42 -11.15
N ALA A 121 -2.69 -7.41 -10.29
CA ALA A 121 -3.35 -6.13 -10.48
C ALA A 121 -2.32 -4.99 -10.55
N GLY A 122 -1.66 -4.88 -11.70
CA GLY A 122 -0.60 -3.91 -11.95
C GLY A 122 0.50 -4.51 -12.83
N LEU A 123 1.45 -3.67 -13.24
CA LEU A 123 2.61 -4.12 -14.00
C LEU A 123 3.36 -5.16 -13.18
N LEU A 124 3.60 -6.32 -13.78
CA LEU A 124 4.46 -7.35 -13.23
C LEU A 124 5.42 -7.85 -14.30
N MET A 125 6.70 -7.64 -14.04
CA MET A 125 7.82 -8.14 -14.85
C MET A 125 8.63 -9.09 -13.97
N SER A 126 9.01 -10.24 -14.51
CA SER A 126 9.90 -11.20 -13.85
C SER A 126 10.77 -11.86 -14.90
N SER A 127 12.09 -11.89 -14.68
CA SER A 127 13.06 -12.50 -15.62
C SER A 127 12.85 -12.02 -17.07
N ASP A 128 12.81 -10.69 -17.25
CA ASP A 128 12.58 -9.99 -18.51
C ASP A 128 11.26 -10.31 -19.23
N THR A 129 10.36 -11.02 -18.57
CA THR A 129 9.05 -11.40 -19.11
C THR A 129 7.94 -10.60 -18.44
N MET A 130 7.09 -9.98 -19.26
CA MET A 130 5.88 -9.31 -18.77
C MET A 130 4.82 -10.36 -18.43
N MET A 131 4.57 -10.53 -17.13
CA MET A 131 3.58 -11.46 -16.60
C MET A 131 2.19 -10.80 -16.53
N ALA A 132 2.13 -9.49 -16.27
CA ALA A 132 0.90 -8.72 -16.28
C ALA A 132 1.15 -7.26 -16.70
N PRO A 133 0.26 -6.65 -17.52
CA PRO A 133 0.37 -5.24 -17.91
C PRO A 133 -0.03 -4.31 -16.75
N ALA A 134 0.31 -3.03 -16.87
CA ALA A 134 -0.14 -2.01 -15.93
C ALA A 134 -1.67 -1.88 -15.95
N THR A 135 -2.26 -1.62 -14.77
CA THR A 135 -3.71 -1.38 -14.66
C THR A 135 -4.07 -0.11 -15.42
N ARG A 136 -4.75 -0.25 -16.55
CA ARG A 136 -5.13 0.88 -17.41
C ARG A 136 -6.10 1.85 -16.75
N SER A 137 -7.15 1.35 -16.10
CA SER A 137 -8.16 2.19 -15.48
C SER A 137 -8.79 1.52 -14.26
N VAL A 138 -9.43 2.33 -13.42
CA VAL A 138 -10.27 1.88 -12.31
C VAL A 138 -11.70 2.40 -12.50
N LEU A 139 -12.67 1.61 -12.08
CA LEU A 139 -14.08 2.02 -12.03
C LEU A 139 -14.42 2.44 -10.60
N ARG A 140 -15.00 3.64 -10.47
CA ARG A 140 -15.51 4.16 -9.21
C ARG A 140 -16.78 4.95 -9.50
N ASP A 141 -17.86 4.62 -8.79
CA ASP A 141 -19.17 5.29 -8.94
C ASP A 141 -19.65 5.33 -10.40
N SER A 142 -19.48 4.20 -11.11
CA SER A 142 -19.80 4.03 -12.55
C SER A 142 -18.99 4.91 -13.51
N LEU A 143 -17.99 5.64 -13.03
CA LEU A 143 -17.06 6.43 -13.83
C LEU A 143 -15.73 5.70 -14.00
N ARG A 144 -15.14 5.81 -15.20
CA ARG A 144 -13.83 5.26 -15.54
C ARG A 144 -12.76 6.32 -15.36
N TYR A 145 -11.72 5.97 -14.61
CA TYR A 145 -10.54 6.80 -14.42
C TYR A 145 -9.33 6.06 -14.98
N GLU A 146 -8.64 6.67 -15.94
CA GLU A 146 -7.34 6.17 -16.38
C GLU A 146 -6.35 6.22 -15.20
N ALA A 147 -5.53 5.19 -15.07
CA ALA A 147 -4.65 4.98 -13.94
C ALA A 147 -3.20 4.93 -14.41
N ALA A 148 -2.37 5.72 -13.72
CA ALA A 148 -0.93 5.48 -13.65
C ALA A 148 -0.62 5.01 -12.23
N ARG A 149 0.13 3.93 -12.09
CA ARG A 149 0.55 3.42 -10.78
C ARG A 149 2.06 3.54 -10.65
N ALA A 150 2.52 3.86 -9.45
CA ALA A 150 3.95 3.77 -9.14
C ALA A 150 4.39 2.32 -9.26
N ALA A 151 5.57 2.11 -9.84
CA ALA A 151 6.27 0.85 -9.92
C ALA A 151 7.70 1.03 -9.42
N ILE A 152 8.20 -0.02 -8.77
CA ILE A 152 9.62 -0.22 -8.48
C ILE A 152 10.13 -1.30 -9.43
N GLY A 153 11.34 -1.11 -9.95
CA GLY A 153 12.02 -2.08 -10.79
C GLY A 153 13.49 -2.17 -10.42
N PHE A 154 14.10 -3.29 -10.80
CA PHE A 154 15.52 -3.56 -10.61
C PHE A 154 16.12 -3.76 -12.00
N THR A 155 17.20 -3.04 -12.32
CA THR A 155 17.86 -3.13 -13.64
C THR A 155 18.77 -4.35 -13.69
N SER A 156 19.33 -4.66 -14.87
CA SER A 156 20.35 -5.71 -15.01
C SER A 156 21.68 -5.39 -14.32
N GLU A 157 21.84 -4.15 -13.82
CA GLU A 157 23.00 -3.68 -13.06
C GLU A 157 22.66 -3.54 -11.56
N ASP A 158 21.59 -4.19 -11.10
CA ASP A 158 21.08 -4.16 -9.73
C ASP A 158 20.70 -2.75 -9.21
N GLU A 159 20.46 -1.80 -10.12
CA GLU A 159 19.98 -0.47 -9.76
C GLU A 159 18.47 -0.47 -9.50
N VAL A 160 18.05 0.29 -8.49
CA VAL A 160 16.63 0.48 -8.16
C VAL A 160 16.05 1.67 -8.93
N ALA A 161 14.98 1.43 -9.69
CA ALA A 161 14.26 2.45 -10.43
C ALA A 161 12.81 2.62 -9.93
N PHE A 162 12.35 3.87 -9.85
CA PHE A 162 10.96 4.22 -9.54
C PHE A 162 10.33 4.98 -10.71
N ALA A 163 9.16 4.55 -11.15
CA ALA A 163 8.46 5.19 -12.26
C ALA A 163 6.94 5.13 -12.11
N TRP A 164 6.24 6.06 -12.76
CA TRP A 164 4.81 5.94 -13.02
C TRP A 164 4.61 5.13 -14.30
N VAL A 165 3.89 4.01 -14.21
CA VAL A 165 3.66 3.12 -15.35
C VAL A 165 2.20 3.10 -15.78
N THR A 166 2.00 3.05 -17.09
CA THR A 166 0.70 2.94 -17.76
C THR A 166 0.82 1.94 -18.91
N THR A 167 -0.27 1.27 -19.27
CA THR A 167 -0.36 0.49 -20.51
C THR A 167 -1.30 1.21 -21.47
N ARG A 168 -0.87 1.38 -22.72
CA ARG A 168 -1.67 2.00 -23.79
C ARG A 168 -2.64 1.00 -24.40
#